data_AF-A0A2G0VII4-F1
#
_entry.id   AF-A0A2G0VII4-F1
#
_cell.length_a   1.000
_cell.length_b   1.000
_cell.length_c   1.000
_cell.angle_alpha   90.00
_cell.angle_beta   90.00
_cell.angle_gamma   90.00
#
_symmetry.space_group_name_H-M   'P 1'
#
loop_
_entity.id
_entity.type
_entity.pdbx_description
1 polymer ?
#
loop_
_entity_poly.entity_id
_entity_poly.type
_entity_poly.pdbx_seq_one_letter_code
_entity_poly.pdbx_strand_id
1 'polypeptide(L)'
;MYAPANTAHFALVIPTVRNDFKVLAFHGTEAISSLYALQVELVSEYPDFDLESLLSQPAFLQFGLNGEGIHGRIEEVCVGEAGKRLTRYHLTLVPALHYSQISVCYWHGAGWEIAHNPVPGEHPLPADPPWLSVPVPASLSMEMLHSNIYRYLWAERSDDLMRLSQRHDPGEWLTEQLSQAQEWGWSAPEQVHFLIISKLNEAEPPLIKNWLPHNGDAPQVHFERLFNEVKFWSGESSV
;
A
#
# COMPACT_ATOMS: atom_id res chain seq x y z
N MET A 1 -4.51 51.24 12.04
CA MET A 1 -3.93 51.93 10.87
C MET A 1 -4.50 51.22 9.64
N TYR A 2 -5.29 51.89 8.81
CA TYR A 2 -5.98 51.25 7.67
C TYR A 2 -5.02 51.14 6.47
N ALA A 3 -4.94 49.95 5.86
CA ALA A 3 -4.24 49.77 4.60
C ALA A 3 -5.06 50.41 3.45
N PRO A 4 -4.42 51.08 2.47
CA PRO A 4 -5.12 51.67 1.34
C PRO A 4 -5.78 50.58 0.48
N ALA A 5 -6.99 50.87 -0.02
CA ALA A 5 -7.91 49.93 -0.67
C ALA A 5 -7.36 49.19 -1.92
N ASN A 6 -6.22 49.62 -2.46
CA ASN A 6 -5.61 49.07 -3.68
C ASN A 6 -4.35 48.24 -3.41
N THR A 7 -4.07 47.89 -2.16
CA THR A 7 -2.99 46.95 -1.84
C THR A 7 -3.51 45.53 -2.08
N ALA A 8 -2.82 44.74 -2.91
CA ALA A 8 -3.13 43.32 -3.01
C ALA A 8 -2.97 42.71 -1.62
N HIS A 9 -4.08 42.27 -1.02
CA HIS A 9 -4.08 41.72 0.34
C HIS A 9 -3.36 40.36 0.39
N PHE A 10 -3.16 39.76 -0.77
CA PHE A 10 -2.51 38.48 -0.96
C PHE A 10 -1.35 38.62 -1.94
N ALA A 11 -0.19 38.08 -1.58
CA ALA A 11 0.99 38.08 -2.42
C ALA A 11 1.64 36.70 -2.40
N LEU A 12 2.14 36.26 -3.56
CA LEU A 12 2.98 35.09 -3.65
C LEU A 12 4.40 35.54 -3.98
N VAL A 13 5.34 35.18 -3.12
CA VAL A 13 6.76 35.48 -3.31
C VAL A 13 7.49 34.19 -3.67
N ILE A 14 8.12 34.17 -4.83
CA ILE A 14 8.94 33.06 -5.32
C ILE A 14 10.37 33.62 -5.52
N PRO A 15 11.27 33.52 -4.51
CA PRO A 15 12.56 34.22 -4.55
C PRO A 15 13.47 33.81 -5.71
N THR A 16 13.30 32.58 -6.20
CA THR A 16 14.16 31.95 -7.19
C THR A 16 13.75 32.27 -8.62
N VAL A 17 12.53 32.76 -8.85
CA VAL A 17 11.98 33.00 -10.19
C VAL A 17 11.41 34.40 -10.28
N ARG A 18 11.91 35.21 -11.20
CA ARG A 18 11.36 36.54 -11.46
C ARG A 18 9.97 36.39 -12.08
N ASN A 19 8.96 36.97 -11.43
CA ASN A 19 7.57 36.91 -11.86
C ASN A 19 6.78 38.16 -11.49
N ASP A 20 5.60 38.32 -12.09
CA ASP A 20 4.64 39.40 -11.82
C ASP A 20 3.31 38.87 -11.24
N PHE A 21 3.27 37.60 -10.80
CA PHE A 21 2.05 36.93 -10.39
C PHE A 21 1.27 37.73 -9.35
N LYS A 22 -0.04 37.84 -9.57
CA LYS A 22 -1.00 38.37 -8.61
C LYS A 22 -1.92 37.25 -8.16
N VAL A 23 -2.08 37.13 -6.84
CA VAL A 23 -2.98 36.14 -6.25
C VAL A 23 -4.42 36.60 -6.46
N LEU A 24 -5.20 35.78 -7.14
CA LEU A 24 -6.63 35.99 -7.37
C LEU A 24 -7.44 35.37 -6.23
N ALA A 25 -7.12 34.13 -5.87
CA ALA A 25 -7.75 33.37 -4.81
C ALA A 25 -6.80 32.29 -4.31
N PHE A 26 -7.08 31.73 -3.14
CA PHE A 26 -6.46 30.49 -2.68
C PHE A 26 -7.41 29.76 -1.74
N HIS A 27 -7.27 28.45 -1.68
CA HIS A 27 -7.97 27.62 -0.70
C HIS A 27 -7.14 26.39 -0.37
N GLY A 28 -7.40 25.80 0.78
CA GLY A 28 -6.82 24.53 1.17
C GLY A 28 -7.27 24.11 2.55
N THR A 29 -6.92 22.88 2.88
CA THR A 29 -7.30 22.26 4.15
C THR A 29 -6.04 21.90 4.91
N GLU A 30 -6.03 22.21 6.21
CA GLU A 30 -5.00 21.77 7.14
C GLU A 30 -5.68 21.01 8.28
N ALA A 31 -5.05 19.93 8.72
CA ALA A 31 -5.49 19.15 9.87
C ALA A 31 -4.26 18.73 10.69
N ILE A 32 -4.46 18.50 11.99
CA ILE A 32 -3.39 18.01 12.86
C ILE A 32 -2.84 16.69 12.29
N SER A 33 -1.51 16.60 12.19
CA SER A 33 -0.80 15.42 11.67
C SER A 33 -1.05 15.08 10.20
N SER A 34 -1.64 15.98 9.43
CA SER A 34 -1.75 15.88 7.97
C SER A 34 -0.99 17.02 7.31
N LEU A 35 -0.27 16.72 6.22
CA LEU A 35 0.35 17.76 5.41
C LEU A 35 -0.74 18.61 4.76
N TYR A 36 -0.60 19.94 4.80
CA TYR A 36 -1.52 20.83 4.09
C TYR A 36 -1.24 20.77 2.57
N ALA A 37 -2.24 21.16 1.79
CA ALA A 37 -2.08 21.51 0.38
C ALA A 37 -2.92 22.75 0.08
N LEU A 38 -2.30 23.81 -0.43
CA LEU A 38 -2.98 25.05 -0.79
C LEU A 38 -3.01 25.19 -2.30
N GLN A 39 -4.20 25.25 -2.88
CA GLN A 39 -4.38 25.61 -4.27
C GLN A 39 -4.44 27.14 -4.37
N VAL A 40 -3.58 27.71 -5.20
CA VAL A 40 -3.44 29.16 -5.38
C VAL A 40 -3.74 29.49 -6.83
N GLU A 41 -4.73 30.36 -7.02
CA GLU A 41 -5.07 30.95 -8.31
C GLU A 41 -4.28 32.23 -8.51
N LEU A 42 -3.59 32.31 -9.64
CA LEU A 42 -2.73 33.43 -10.00
C LEU A 42 -3.13 34.01 -11.36
N VAL A 43 -2.80 35.27 -11.55
CA VAL A 43 -2.83 35.93 -12.87
C VAL A 43 -1.49 36.62 -13.15
N SER A 44 -1.07 36.60 -14.42
CA SER A 44 0.13 37.28 -14.91
C SER A 44 -0.15 37.97 -16.25
N GLU A 45 0.55 39.06 -16.55
CA GLU A 45 0.54 39.68 -17.88
C GLU A 45 1.43 38.92 -18.88
N TYR A 46 2.28 37.99 -18.42
CA TYR A 46 3.16 37.18 -19.25
C TYR A 46 2.56 35.78 -19.47
N PRO A 47 2.09 35.46 -20.69
CA PRO A 47 1.48 34.15 -20.98
C PRO A 47 2.49 32.99 -21.08
N ASP A 48 3.74 33.27 -21.40
CA ASP A 48 4.74 32.27 -21.78
C ASP A 48 5.73 31.98 -20.63
N PHE A 49 5.19 31.73 -19.43
CA PHE A 49 6.01 31.35 -18.28
C PHE A 49 6.57 29.94 -18.43
N ASP A 50 7.87 29.77 -18.17
CA ASP A 50 8.46 28.44 -18.03
C ASP A 50 7.97 27.77 -16.74
N LEU A 51 6.89 27.00 -16.88
CA LEU A 51 6.23 26.32 -15.77
C LEU A 51 7.13 25.31 -15.08
N GLU A 52 7.98 24.61 -15.82
CA GLU A 52 8.88 23.59 -15.26
C GLU A 52 9.87 24.22 -14.28
N SER A 53 10.32 25.45 -14.57
CA SER A 53 11.21 26.19 -13.66
C SER A 53 10.58 26.51 -12.31
N LEU A 54 9.25 26.55 -12.22
CA LEU A 54 8.50 26.84 -10.98
C LEU A 54 8.34 25.61 -10.09
N LEU A 55 8.41 24.40 -10.66
CA LEU A 55 8.25 23.16 -9.90
C LEU A 55 9.32 23.03 -8.83
N SER A 56 8.91 22.54 -7.67
CA SER A 56 9.72 22.41 -6.47
C SER A 56 10.33 23.71 -5.94
N GLN A 57 10.00 24.90 -6.48
CA GLN A 57 10.58 26.14 -5.97
C GLN A 57 9.99 26.51 -4.61
N PRO A 58 10.80 27.05 -3.68
CA PRO A 58 10.29 27.59 -2.43
C PRO A 58 9.45 28.84 -2.72
N ALA A 59 8.29 28.92 -2.09
CA ALA A 59 7.41 30.07 -2.21
C ALA A 59 6.77 30.43 -0.86
N PHE A 60 6.39 31.69 -0.73
CA PHE A 60 5.70 32.23 0.44
C PHE A 60 4.39 32.88 0.00
N LEU A 61 3.27 32.33 0.47
CA LEU A 61 1.95 32.91 0.29
C LEU A 61 1.62 33.80 1.49
N GLN A 62 1.70 35.10 1.28
CA GLN A 62 1.38 36.11 2.28
C GLN A 62 -0.09 36.49 2.21
N PHE A 63 -0.81 36.45 3.33
CA PHE A 63 -2.22 36.85 3.42
C PHE A 63 -2.61 37.54 4.74
N GLY A 64 -1.70 37.58 5.72
CA GLY A 64 -1.92 38.27 7.00
C GLY A 64 -1.65 39.76 6.93
N LEU A 65 -2.35 40.53 7.77
CA LEU A 65 -2.24 42.00 7.83
C LEU A 65 -0.86 42.48 8.33
N ASN A 66 -0.11 41.61 9.01
CA ASN A 66 1.20 41.92 9.58
C ASN A 66 2.34 41.16 8.89
N GLY A 67 2.11 40.66 7.68
CA GLY A 67 3.10 39.85 6.96
C GLY A 67 3.06 38.36 7.28
N GLU A 68 2.03 37.88 7.98
CA GLU A 68 1.83 36.44 8.15
C GLU A 68 1.48 35.78 6.82
N GLY A 69 1.83 34.50 6.72
CA GLY A 69 1.62 33.70 5.53
C GLY A 69 2.08 32.27 5.73
N ILE A 70 2.04 31.50 4.64
CA ILE A 70 2.43 30.09 4.64
C ILE A 70 3.61 29.90 3.69
N HIS A 71 4.68 29.30 4.20
CA HIS A 71 5.84 28.88 3.43
C HIS A 71 5.65 27.48 2.89
N GLY A 72 5.98 27.23 1.64
CA GLY A 72 5.96 25.89 1.06
C GLY A 72 6.84 25.75 -0.17
N ARG A 73 6.63 24.64 -0.89
CA ARG A 73 7.20 24.37 -2.21
C ARG A 73 6.07 24.21 -3.23
N ILE A 74 6.31 24.61 -4.46
CA ILE A 74 5.35 24.47 -5.55
C ILE A 74 5.39 23.00 -6.02
N GLU A 75 4.32 22.25 -5.76
CA GLU A 75 4.18 20.85 -6.19
C GLU A 75 3.72 20.74 -7.64
N GLU A 76 2.69 21.51 -7.96
CA GLU A 76 2.04 21.50 -9.25
C GLU A 76 1.91 22.93 -9.73
N VAL A 77 2.03 23.12 -11.04
CA VAL A 77 1.67 24.38 -11.69
C VAL A 77 1.06 24.08 -13.06
N CYS A 78 -0.03 24.75 -13.40
CA CYS A 78 -0.66 24.64 -14.70
C CYS A 78 -1.21 25.98 -15.18
N VAL A 79 -1.29 26.12 -16.51
CA VAL A 79 -1.94 27.28 -17.15
C VAL A 79 -3.44 27.01 -17.22
N GLY A 80 -4.22 27.98 -16.73
CA GLY A 80 -5.68 28.00 -16.87
C GLY A 80 -6.13 28.71 -18.14
N GLU A 81 -7.27 29.39 -18.07
CA GLU A 81 -7.76 30.18 -19.20
C GLU A 81 -6.85 31.40 -19.48
N ALA A 82 -6.38 31.51 -20.73
CA ALA A 82 -5.75 32.72 -21.22
C ALA A 82 -6.81 33.79 -21.50
N GLY A 83 -6.86 34.84 -20.66
CA GLY A 83 -7.66 36.02 -20.94
C GLY A 83 -7.03 36.89 -22.02
N LYS A 84 -7.73 37.94 -22.45
CA LYS A 84 -7.23 38.88 -23.49
C LYS A 84 -6.00 39.70 -23.06
N ARG A 85 -5.69 39.76 -21.76
CA ARG A 85 -4.59 40.56 -21.19
C ARG A 85 -3.87 39.83 -20.06
N LEU A 86 -4.59 39.07 -19.24
CA LEU A 86 -4.04 38.31 -18.14
C LEU A 86 -4.22 36.81 -18.41
N THR A 87 -3.16 36.05 -18.21
CA THR A 87 -3.18 34.59 -18.24
C THR A 87 -3.35 34.07 -16.82
N ARG A 88 -4.30 33.14 -16.64
CA ARG A 88 -4.51 32.48 -15.34
C ARG A 88 -3.54 31.32 -15.18
N TYR A 89 -3.05 31.15 -13.96
CA TYR A 89 -2.25 30.01 -13.54
C TYR A 89 -2.83 29.44 -12.25
N HIS A 90 -2.70 28.13 -12.08
CA HIS A 90 -2.99 27.48 -10.82
C HIS A 90 -1.70 26.84 -10.33
N LEU A 91 -1.45 26.90 -9.03
CA LEU A 91 -0.39 26.12 -8.41
C LEU A 91 -0.85 25.49 -7.11
N THR A 92 -0.17 24.42 -6.74
CA THR A 92 -0.34 23.75 -5.45
C THR A 92 0.89 24.01 -4.59
N LEU A 93 0.71 24.66 -3.44
CA LEU A 93 1.75 24.89 -2.44
C LEU A 93 1.64 23.83 -1.35
N VAL A 94 2.71 23.07 -1.14
CA VAL A 94 2.80 21.99 -0.13
C VAL A 94 3.91 22.29 0.89
N PRO A 95 3.89 21.71 2.10
CA PRO A 95 5.00 21.85 3.05
C PRO A 95 6.27 21.26 2.46
N ALA A 96 7.43 21.79 2.88
CA ALA A 96 8.73 21.25 2.44
C ALA A 96 8.89 19.74 2.76
N LEU A 97 8.20 19.26 3.80
CA LEU A 97 8.17 17.86 4.20
C LEU A 97 7.38 16.94 3.25
N HIS A 98 6.60 17.48 2.30
CA HIS A 98 5.83 16.69 1.32
C HIS A 98 6.70 15.72 0.52
N TYR A 99 7.94 16.14 0.22
CA TYR A 99 8.89 15.34 -0.54
C TYR A 99 9.79 14.44 0.31
N SER A 100 9.58 14.35 1.62
CA SER A 100 10.43 13.56 2.52
C SER A 100 9.59 12.50 3.22
N GLN A 101 9.93 11.23 3.03
CA GLN A 101 9.52 10.20 3.98
C GLN A 101 10.23 10.51 5.29
N ILE A 102 9.49 10.97 6.29
CA ILE A 102 10.07 11.56 7.50
C ILE A 102 10.68 10.48 8.38
N SER A 103 10.05 9.30 8.45
CA SER A 103 10.48 8.13 9.23
C SER A 103 9.67 6.90 8.82
N VAL A 104 10.22 5.71 9.03
CA VAL A 104 9.48 4.44 8.90
C VAL A 104 9.29 3.85 10.29
N CYS A 105 8.05 3.53 10.65
CA CYS A 105 7.72 2.75 11.84
C CYS A 105 7.48 1.30 11.43
N TYR A 106 8.13 0.35 12.08
CA TYR A 106 8.05 -1.06 11.72
C TYR A 106 8.09 -1.97 12.93
N TRP A 107 7.57 -3.19 12.78
CA TRP A 107 7.62 -4.22 13.80
C TRP A 107 8.89 -5.03 13.65
N HIS A 108 9.69 -5.12 14.71
CA HIS A 108 10.94 -5.88 14.70
C HIS A 108 11.10 -6.65 16.01
N GLY A 109 11.30 -7.96 15.91
CA GLY A 109 11.33 -8.86 17.06
C GLY A 109 10.00 -8.85 17.83
N ALA A 110 9.97 -8.12 18.96
CA ALA A 110 8.83 -8.08 19.89
C ALA A 110 8.27 -6.67 20.13
N GLY A 111 8.65 -5.67 19.32
CA GLY A 111 8.18 -4.30 19.51
C GLY A 111 8.17 -3.45 18.24
N TRP A 112 7.57 -2.27 18.37
CA TRP A 112 7.61 -1.22 17.36
C TRP A 112 8.95 -0.47 17.44
N GLU A 113 9.64 -0.39 16.32
CA GLU A 113 10.84 0.42 16.13
C GLU A 113 10.58 1.53 15.10
N ILE A 114 11.36 2.62 15.19
CA ILE A 114 11.26 3.76 14.28
C ILE A 114 12.63 4.03 13.68
N ALA A 115 12.72 4.04 12.35
CA ALA A 115 13.88 4.53 11.62
C ALA A 115 13.60 5.97 11.14
N HIS A 116 14.37 6.92 11.66
CA HIS A 116 14.29 8.32 11.25
C HIS A 116 15.23 8.61 10.08
N ASN A 117 14.78 9.46 9.16
CA ASN A 117 15.68 10.10 8.20
C ASN A 117 16.22 11.39 8.84
N PRO A 118 17.49 11.43 9.29
CA PRO A 118 17.98 12.48 10.20
C PRO A 118 18.12 13.86 9.53
N VAL A 119 18.15 13.90 8.21
CA VAL A 119 18.23 15.13 7.40
C VAL A 119 17.35 14.98 6.15
N PRO A 120 16.77 16.08 5.62
CA PRO A 120 16.09 16.03 4.32
C PRO A 120 17.04 15.62 3.19
N GLY A 121 16.62 14.71 2.31
CA GLY A 121 17.43 14.22 1.20
C GLY A 121 17.05 12.80 0.76
N GLU A 122 17.73 12.28 -0.27
CA GLU A 122 17.63 10.87 -0.64
C GLU A 122 18.37 10.01 0.39
N HIS A 123 17.68 8.98 0.90
CA HIS A 123 18.26 8.00 1.83
C HIS A 123 18.24 6.62 1.16
N PRO A 124 19.41 6.01 0.89
CA PRO A 124 19.45 4.66 0.33
C PRO A 124 18.85 3.66 1.32
N LEU A 125 18.10 2.69 0.80
CA LEU A 125 17.56 1.62 1.62
C LEU A 125 18.70 0.78 2.23
N PRO A 126 18.57 0.31 3.48
CA PRO A 126 19.44 -0.73 4.03
C PRO A 126 19.44 -1.96 3.12
N ALA A 127 20.53 -2.72 3.13
CA ALA A 127 20.64 -3.95 2.33
C ALA A 127 19.55 -4.99 2.68
N ASP A 128 19.11 -5.01 3.94
CA ASP A 128 17.99 -5.80 4.43
C ASP A 128 17.08 -4.89 5.27
N PRO A 129 16.10 -4.22 4.66
CA PRO A 129 15.25 -3.26 5.33
C PRO A 129 14.27 -3.98 6.28
N PRO A 130 14.38 -3.80 7.61
CA PRO A 130 13.60 -4.57 8.57
C PRO A 130 12.09 -4.30 8.49
N TRP A 131 11.67 -3.18 7.90
CA TRP A 131 10.26 -2.86 7.64
C TRP A 131 9.63 -3.60 6.46
N LEU A 132 10.42 -4.28 5.63
CA LEU A 132 9.89 -5.23 4.64
C LEU A 132 9.67 -6.62 5.24
N SER A 133 10.31 -6.92 6.37
CA SER A 133 10.11 -8.15 7.13
C SER A 133 9.01 -7.95 8.16
N VAL A 134 7.75 -8.14 7.76
CA VAL A 134 6.63 -8.20 8.71
C VAL A 134 6.48 -9.65 9.17
N PRO A 135 6.95 -10.03 10.38
CA PRO A 135 6.68 -11.36 10.88
C PRO A 135 5.19 -11.48 11.15
N VAL A 136 4.50 -12.40 10.48
CA VAL A 136 3.16 -12.80 10.88
C VAL A 136 3.30 -13.45 12.25
N PRO A 137 2.71 -12.90 13.33
CA PRO A 137 2.81 -13.52 14.64
C PRO A 137 2.30 -14.95 14.56
N ALA A 138 3.03 -15.92 15.15
CA ALA A 138 2.67 -17.34 15.04
C ALA A 138 1.22 -17.61 15.47
N SER A 139 0.70 -16.84 16.43
CA SER A 139 -0.70 -16.89 16.89
C SER A 139 -1.71 -16.43 15.85
N LEU A 140 -1.36 -15.47 15.00
CA LEU A 140 -2.22 -14.94 13.93
C LEU A 140 -2.02 -15.68 12.60
N SER A 141 -0.91 -16.41 12.43
CA SER A 141 -0.59 -17.10 11.19
C SER A 141 -1.65 -18.13 10.79
N MET A 142 -2.19 -18.88 11.76
CA MET A 142 -3.20 -19.90 11.48
C MET A 142 -4.57 -19.29 11.14
N GLU A 143 -4.97 -18.24 11.85
CA GLU A 143 -6.23 -17.51 11.58
C GLU A 143 -6.20 -16.81 10.22
N MET A 144 -5.07 -16.17 9.86
CA MET A 144 -4.88 -15.56 8.55
C MET A 144 -4.88 -16.60 7.43
N LEU A 145 -4.19 -17.72 7.64
CA LEU A 145 -4.15 -18.82 6.68
C LEU A 145 -5.56 -19.41 6.46
N HIS A 146 -6.31 -19.65 7.53
CA HIS A 146 -7.70 -20.08 7.47
C HIS A 146 -8.55 -19.09 6.68
N SER A 147 -8.54 -17.80 7.03
CA SER A 147 -9.34 -16.78 6.34
C SER A 147 -9.01 -16.65 4.85
N ASN A 148 -7.72 -16.70 4.50
CA ASN A 148 -7.26 -16.58 3.12
C ASN A 148 -7.67 -17.80 2.29
N ILE A 149 -7.47 -19.01 2.83
CA ILE A 149 -7.86 -20.24 2.13
C ILE A 149 -9.38 -20.32 2.01
N TYR A 150 -10.12 -19.98 3.07
CA TYR A 150 -11.57 -19.98 3.03
C TYR A 150 -12.10 -19.05 1.93
N ARG A 151 -11.53 -17.83 1.80
CA ARG A 151 -11.84 -16.91 0.70
C ARG A 151 -11.47 -17.47 -0.66
N TYR A 152 -10.30 -18.08 -0.81
CA TYR A 152 -9.88 -18.71 -2.05
C TYR A 152 -10.83 -19.84 -2.48
N LEU A 153 -11.19 -20.73 -1.55
CA LEU A 153 -12.11 -21.84 -1.83
C LEU A 153 -13.49 -21.32 -2.24
N TRP A 154 -13.99 -20.25 -1.60
CA TRP A 154 -15.24 -19.62 -1.99
C TRP A 154 -15.19 -19.02 -3.41
N ALA A 155 -14.06 -18.44 -3.80
CA ALA A 155 -13.90 -17.81 -5.10
C ALA A 155 -13.71 -18.83 -6.23
N GLU A 156 -12.84 -19.82 -6.03
CA GLU A 156 -12.37 -20.70 -7.10
C GLU A 156 -13.00 -22.10 -7.07
N ARG A 157 -13.54 -22.52 -5.92
CA ARG A 157 -14.00 -23.91 -5.65
C ARG A 157 -15.38 -23.94 -5.00
N SER A 158 -16.24 -22.99 -5.36
CA SER A 158 -17.58 -22.82 -4.76
C SER A 158 -18.43 -24.09 -4.84
N ASP A 159 -18.41 -24.79 -5.97
CA ASP A 159 -19.22 -26.01 -6.17
C ASP A 159 -18.78 -27.14 -5.24
N ASP A 160 -17.47 -27.28 -5.03
CA ASP A 160 -16.91 -28.28 -4.12
C ASP A 160 -17.24 -27.94 -2.66
N LEU A 161 -17.13 -26.66 -2.29
CA LEU A 161 -17.54 -26.18 -0.97
C LEU A 161 -19.03 -26.41 -0.70
N MET A 162 -19.89 -26.20 -1.70
CA MET A 162 -21.33 -26.45 -1.57
C MET A 162 -21.65 -27.93 -1.40
N ARG A 163 -20.84 -28.83 -1.98
CA ARG A 163 -20.96 -30.27 -1.72
C ARG A 163 -20.47 -30.63 -0.32
N LEU A 164 -19.36 -30.05 0.12
CA LEU A 164 -18.85 -30.23 1.48
C LEU A 164 -19.87 -29.76 2.52
N SER A 165 -20.51 -28.60 2.32
CA SER A 165 -21.46 -28.01 3.26
C SER A 165 -22.72 -28.85 3.50
N GLN A 166 -23.02 -29.80 2.59
CA GLN A 166 -24.11 -30.75 2.78
C GLN A 166 -23.80 -31.80 3.86
N ARG A 167 -22.52 -31.99 4.20
CA ARG A 167 -22.05 -33.03 5.14
C ARG A 167 -21.37 -32.44 6.38
N HIS A 168 -20.61 -31.36 6.22
CA HIS A 168 -19.80 -30.75 7.28
C HIS A 168 -19.84 -29.22 7.20
N ASP A 169 -19.67 -28.53 8.31
CA ASP A 169 -19.41 -27.08 8.27
C ASP A 169 -18.05 -26.81 7.59
N PRO A 170 -18.00 -26.00 6.52
CA PRO A 170 -16.75 -25.77 5.80
C PRO A 170 -15.64 -25.09 6.62
N GLY A 171 -16.01 -24.25 7.60
CA GLY A 171 -15.05 -23.55 8.46
C GLY A 171 -14.42 -24.47 9.50
N GLU A 172 -15.23 -25.32 10.13
CA GLU A 172 -14.76 -26.37 11.06
C GLU A 172 -13.89 -27.39 10.31
N TRP A 173 -14.35 -27.87 9.15
CA TRP A 173 -13.58 -28.81 8.32
C TRP A 173 -12.21 -28.26 7.92
N LEU A 174 -12.15 -26.98 7.52
CA LEU A 174 -10.88 -26.33 7.15
C LEU A 174 -9.95 -26.22 8.36
N THR A 175 -10.49 -25.93 9.55
CA THR A 175 -9.72 -25.88 10.80
C THR A 175 -9.09 -27.24 11.11
N GLU A 176 -9.82 -28.33 10.92
CA GLU A 176 -9.31 -29.70 11.07
C GLU A 176 -8.19 -30.01 10.07
N GLN A 177 -8.35 -29.62 8.79
CA GLN A 177 -7.32 -29.89 7.78
C GLN A 177 -6.03 -29.10 8.05
N LEU A 178 -6.14 -27.85 8.48
CA LEU A 178 -4.98 -27.03 8.84
C LEU A 178 -4.29 -27.55 10.11
N SER A 179 -5.05 -28.03 11.09
CA SER A 179 -4.49 -28.67 12.29
C SER A 179 -3.74 -29.96 11.92
N GLN A 180 -4.30 -30.77 11.03
CA GLN A 180 -3.65 -31.99 10.55
C GLN A 180 -2.38 -31.70 9.74
N ALA A 181 -2.39 -30.66 8.89
CA ALA A 181 -1.17 -30.22 8.19
C ALA A 181 -0.08 -29.83 9.19
N GLN A 182 -0.44 -29.09 10.25
CA GLN A 182 0.51 -28.70 11.29
C GLN A 182 1.07 -29.92 12.04
N GLU A 183 0.24 -30.91 12.39
CA GLU A 183 0.68 -32.16 13.03
C GLU A 183 1.67 -32.94 12.16
N TRP A 184 1.49 -32.93 10.84
CA TRP A 184 2.42 -33.57 9.90
C TRP A 184 3.65 -32.73 9.56
N GLY A 185 3.74 -31.51 10.10
CA GLY A 185 4.82 -30.57 9.77
C GLY A 185 4.74 -30.04 8.33
N TRP A 186 3.55 -30.02 7.73
CA TRP A 186 3.29 -29.49 6.39
C TRP A 186 3.05 -27.99 6.47
N SER A 187 4.12 -27.20 6.32
CA SER A 187 4.06 -25.73 6.39
C SER A 187 4.20 -25.04 5.02
N ALA A 188 4.60 -25.76 3.97
CA ALA A 188 4.77 -25.15 2.65
C ALA A 188 3.41 -24.92 1.96
N PRO A 189 3.23 -23.80 1.23
CA PRO A 189 1.97 -23.50 0.55
C PRO A 189 1.45 -24.63 -0.35
N GLU A 190 2.35 -25.32 -1.05
CA GLU A 190 2.01 -26.42 -1.96
C GLU A 190 1.47 -27.63 -1.21
N GLN A 191 1.99 -27.93 -0.02
CA GLN A 191 1.56 -29.05 0.82
C GLN A 191 0.15 -28.80 1.38
N VAL A 192 -0.08 -27.60 1.91
CA VAL A 192 -1.38 -27.19 2.47
C VAL A 192 -2.44 -27.14 1.36
N HIS A 193 -2.10 -26.54 0.21
CA HIS A 193 -2.98 -26.51 -0.95
C HIS A 193 -3.33 -27.93 -1.43
N PHE A 194 -2.34 -28.81 -1.58
CA PHE A 194 -2.57 -30.20 -1.97
C PHE A 194 -3.51 -30.94 -1.02
N LEU A 195 -3.28 -30.83 0.30
CA LEU A 195 -4.14 -31.47 1.31
C LEU A 195 -5.60 -31.05 1.14
N ILE A 196 -5.82 -29.74 1.10
CA ILE A 196 -7.16 -29.15 1.11
C ILE A 196 -7.87 -29.50 -0.19
N ILE A 197 -7.24 -29.29 -1.34
CA ILE A 197 -7.86 -29.56 -2.63
C ILE A 197 -8.14 -31.05 -2.84
N SER A 198 -7.22 -31.92 -2.43
CA SER A 198 -7.39 -33.36 -2.61
C SER A 198 -8.50 -33.94 -1.73
N LYS A 199 -8.63 -33.45 -0.49
CA LYS A 199 -9.72 -33.88 0.41
C LYS A 199 -11.05 -33.21 0.10
N LEU A 200 -11.03 -31.97 -0.39
CA LEU A 200 -12.23 -31.30 -0.88
C LEU A 200 -12.82 -32.03 -2.09
N ASN A 201 -11.94 -32.58 -2.94
CA ASN A 201 -12.29 -33.33 -4.15
C ASN A 201 -12.64 -34.80 -3.94
N GLU A 202 -12.90 -35.27 -2.70
CA GLU A 202 -13.18 -36.67 -2.37
C GLU A 202 -14.05 -37.37 -3.44
N ALA A 203 -13.38 -38.03 -4.39
CA ALA A 203 -14.00 -38.77 -5.47
C ALA A 203 -14.55 -40.07 -4.89
N GLU A 204 -15.63 -40.59 -5.44
CA GLU A 204 -16.10 -41.94 -5.14
C GLU A 204 -15.72 -42.88 -6.30
N PRO A 205 -14.75 -43.81 -6.11
CA PRO A 205 -13.94 -44.08 -4.91
C PRO A 205 -12.72 -43.12 -4.74
N PRO A 206 -12.18 -42.98 -3.51
CA PRO A 206 -11.11 -42.02 -3.22
C PRO A 206 -9.76 -42.46 -3.80
N LEU A 207 -9.01 -41.50 -4.34
CA LEU A 207 -7.68 -41.72 -4.93
C LEU A 207 -6.63 -42.09 -3.86
N ILE A 208 -6.64 -41.38 -2.72
CA ILE A 208 -5.77 -41.69 -1.57
C ILE A 208 -6.57 -42.50 -0.56
N LYS A 209 -6.11 -43.73 -0.30
CA LYS A 209 -6.73 -44.62 0.69
C LYS A 209 -6.15 -44.45 2.09
N ASN A 210 -4.88 -44.07 2.20
CA ASN A 210 -4.19 -43.91 3.48
C ASN A 210 -3.38 -42.63 3.53
N TRP A 211 -3.86 -41.67 4.32
CA TRP A 211 -3.22 -40.38 4.52
C TRP A 211 -2.09 -40.38 5.55
N LEU A 212 -2.00 -41.41 6.40
CA LEU A 212 -1.08 -41.40 7.52
C LEU A 212 0.40 -41.49 7.07
N PRO A 213 1.31 -40.76 7.74
CA PRO A 213 2.75 -40.93 7.54
C PRO A 213 3.20 -42.34 7.98
N HIS A 214 4.24 -42.89 7.35
CA HIS A 214 4.88 -44.08 7.90
C HIS A 214 5.81 -43.70 9.05
N ASN A 215 6.13 -44.67 9.91
CA ASN A 215 7.02 -44.45 11.05
C ASN A 215 8.39 -43.93 10.58
N GLY A 216 8.73 -42.71 11.01
CA GLY A 216 10.02 -42.08 10.69
C GLY A 216 10.08 -41.33 9.36
N ASP A 217 8.97 -41.22 8.62
CA ASP A 217 8.93 -40.39 7.41
C ASP A 217 9.18 -38.92 7.77
N ALA A 218 10.11 -38.28 7.05
CA ALA A 218 10.21 -36.83 7.08
C ALA A 218 8.96 -36.20 6.42
N PRO A 219 8.51 -35.00 6.84
CA PRO A 219 7.31 -34.35 6.29
C PRO A 219 7.29 -34.27 4.75
N GLN A 220 8.44 -33.97 4.15
CA GLN A 220 8.59 -33.87 2.70
C GLN A 220 8.41 -35.23 1.99
N VAL A 221 8.95 -36.30 2.56
CA VAL A 221 8.84 -37.66 2.01
C VAL A 221 7.39 -38.16 2.09
N HIS A 222 6.70 -37.83 3.18
CA HIS A 222 5.28 -38.12 3.34
C HIS A 222 4.43 -37.39 2.28
N PHE A 223 4.67 -36.10 2.05
CA PHE A 223 3.99 -35.32 1.02
C PHE A 223 4.24 -35.89 -0.39
N GLU A 224 5.50 -36.11 -0.77
CA GLU A 224 5.87 -36.59 -2.10
C GLU A 224 5.24 -37.94 -2.43
N ARG A 225 5.15 -38.85 -1.45
CA ARG A 225 4.47 -40.14 -1.63
C ARG A 225 3.01 -39.95 -2.02
N LEU A 226 2.25 -39.16 -1.24
CA LEU A 226 0.82 -38.95 -1.49
C LEU A 226 0.59 -38.16 -2.78
N PHE A 227 1.43 -37.18 -3.07
CA PHE A 227 1.38 -36.40 -4.30
C PHE A 227 1.60 -37.30 -5.53
N ASN A 228 2.62 -38.17 -5.50
CA ASN A 228 2.90 -39.11 -6.58
C ASN A 228 1.80 -40.17 -6.74
N GLU A 229 1.16 -40.61 -5.65
CA GLU A 229 0.02 -41.53 -5.71
C GLU A 229 -1.17 -40.90 -6.46
N VAL A 230 -1.53 -39.66 -6.13
CA VAL A 230 -2.60 -38.93 -6.85
C VAL A 230 -2.24 -38.75 -8.32
N LYS A 231 -1.00 -38.34 -8.61
CA LYS A 231 -0.51 -38.13 -9.98
C LYS A 231 -0.55 -39.42 -10.82
N PHE A 232 -0.19 -40.55 -10.20
CA PHE A 232 -0.24 -41.86 -10.83
C PHE A 232 -1.67 -42.25 -11.22
N TRP A 233 -2.64 -42.01 -10.34
CA TRP A 233 -4.04 -42.35 -10.59
C TRP A 233 -4.79 -41.32 -11.45
N SER A 234 -4.33 -40.07 -11.54
CA SER A 234 -4.92 -39.04 -12.40
C SER A 234 -4.48 -39.12 -13.87
N GLY A 235 -3.52 -40.00 -14.21
CA GLY A 235 -3.06 -40.20 -15.59
C GLY A 235 -2.02 -39.17 -16.07
N GLU A 236 -1.54 -38.29 -15.19
CA GLU A 236 -0.42 -37.38 -15.48
C GLU A 236 0.91 -38.14 -15.37
N SER A 237 1.22 -39.00 -16.33
CA SER A 237 2.55 -39.61 -16.42
C SER A 237 3.58 -38.52 -16.76
N SER A 238 4.61 -38.40 -15.92
CA SER A 238 5.76 -37.52 -16.12
C SER A 238 6.36 -37.68 -17.52
N VAL A 239 6.51 -36.57 -18.23
CA VAL A 239 7.49 -36.41 -19.32
C VAL A 239 8.84 -36.09 -18.71
#